data_AF-A0A3D3M7V9-F1
#
_entry.id   AF-A0A3D3M7V9-F1
#
_cell.length_a   1.000
_cell.length_b   1.000
_cell.length_c   1.000
_cell.angle_alpha   90.00
_cell.angle_beta   90.00
_cell.angle_gamma   90.00
#
_symmetry.space_group_name_H-M   'P 1'
#
loop_
_entity.id
_entity.type
_entity.pdbx_description
1 polymer ?
#
loop_
_entity_poly.entity_id
_entity_poly.type
_entity_poly.pdbx_seq_one_letter_code
_entity_poly.pdbx_strand_id
1 'polypeptide(L)'
;QLGWELPVSHLVWWVRGLPAPDSKSKLTLDGDSRLASLEQDGWQVEYTRYTEQNGYWLPERIKMHGQNLDVTVVLKEWQPRQLGH
;
A
#
# COMPACT_ATOMS: atom_id res chain seq x y z
N GLN A 1 4.48 -26.21 -9.82
CA GLN A 1 3.48 -25.44 -9.05
C GLN A 1 3.69 -23.97 -9.41
N LEU A 2 2.69 -23.31 -10.00
CA LEU A 2 2.84 -21.93 -10.50
C LEU A 2 3.00 -20.98 -9.29
N GLY A 3 4.19 -20.41 -9.14
CA GLY A 3 4.61 -19.56 -8.02
C GLY A 3 4.06 -18.14 -8.10
N TRP A 4 2.74 -18.02 -7.97
CA TRP A 4 2.04 -16.73 -7.93
C TRP A 4 1.50 -16.52 -6.53
N GLU A 5 2.31 -15.93 -5.66
CA GLU A 5 1.90 -15.64 -4.29
C GLU A 5 1.97 -14.14 -4.04
N LEU A 6 0.82 -13.48 -4.09
CA LEU A 6 0.66 -12.18 -3.47
C LEU A 6 0.78 -12.37 -1.95
N PRO A 7 1.77 -11.75 -1.28
CA PRO A 7 1.90 -11.88 0.16
C PRO A 7 0.77 -11.10 0.86
N VAL A 8 -0.35 -11.78 1.14
CA VAL A 8 -1.52 -11.17 1.78
C VAL A 8 -1.16 -10.52 3.12
N SER A 9 -0.18 -11.08 3.84
CA SER A 9 0.36 -10.49 5.07
C SER A 9 0.93 -9.09 4.87
N HIS A 10 1.58 -8.83 3.74
CA HIS A 10 2.14 -7.52 3.40
C HIS A 10 1.08 -6.57 2.87
N LEU A 11 0.15 -7.10 2.07
CA LEU A 11 -0.93 -6.32 1.48
C LEU A 11 -1.70 -5.50 2.51
N VAL A 12 -1.99 -6.08 3.69
CA VAL A 12 -2.71 -5.38 4.78
C VAL A 12 -1.98 -4.12 5.27
N TRP A 13 -0.65 -4.06 5.14
CA TRP A 13 0.17 -2.89 5.46
C TRP A 13 0.27 -1.95 4.27
N TRP A 14 0.55 -2.47 3.09
CA TRP A 14 0.71 -1.68 1.87
C TRP A 14 -0.55 -0.90 1.52
N VAL A 15 -1.75 -1.49 1.67
CA VAL A 15 -2.99 -0.74 1.44
C VAL A 15 -3.13 0.48 2.36
N ARG A 16 -2.53 0.44 3.55
CA ARG A 16 -2.50 1.54 4.54
C ARG A 16 -1.37 2.55 4.31
N GLY A 17 -0.54 2.36 3.28
CA GLY A 17 0.64 3.19 3.06
C GLY A 17 1.77 2.92 4.05
N LEU A 18 1.87 1.68 4.57
CA LEU A 18 2.87 1.29 5.54
C LEU A 18 3.70 0.11 5.00
N PRO A 19 5.02 0.05 5.28
CA PRO A 19 5.79 -1.17 5.07
C PRO A 19 5.31 -2.27 6.04
N ALA A 20 5.43 -3.53 5.63
CA ALA A 20 5.26 -4.66 6.54
C ALA A 20 6.37 -4.63 7.62
N PRO A 21 6.07 -5.02 8.87
CA PRO A 21 6.98 -4.80 10.01
C PRO A 21 8.20 -5.72 10.04
N ASP A 22 8.15 -6.88 9.39
CA ASP A 22 9.11 -7.97 9.60
C ASP A 22 10.24 -8.01 8.56
N SER A 23 10.25 -7.08 7.59
CA SER A 23 11.27 -7.02 6.54
C SER A 23 11.67 -5.60 6.20
N LYS A 24 12.85 -5.45 5.58
CA LYS A 24 13.36 -4.14 5.19
C LYS A 24 12.58 -3.58 4.01
N SER A 25 12.32 -2.28 4.06
CA SER A 25 11.68 -1.54 2.98
C SER A 25 12.53 -0.36 2.52
N LYS A 26 12.38 0.03 1.25
CA LYS A 26 12.78 1.37 0.79
C LYS A 26 11.54 2.17 0.45
N LEU A 27 11.51 3.44 0.84
CA LEU A 27 10.37 4.33 0.68
C LEU A 27 10.81 5.58 -0.08
N THR A 28 9.97 6.06 -0.99
CA THR A 28 10.10 7.39 -1.58
C THR A 28 8.85 8.19 -1.25
N LEU A 29 9.01 9.46 -0.88
CA LEU A 29 7.88 10.37 -0.66
C LEU A 29 7.64 11.26 -1.88
N ASP A 30 6.39 11.66 -2.10
CA ASP A 30 6.04 12.68 -3.08
C ASP A 30 6.29 14.11 -2.53
N GLY A 31 5.96 15.13 -3.33
CA GLY A 31 6.10 16.53 -2.95
C GLY A 31 5.24 16.97 -1.75
N ASP A 32 4.20 16.21 -1.42
CA ASP A 32 3.32 16.44 -0.28
C ASP A 32 3.75 15.61 0.96
N SER A 33 4.94 15.02 0.93
CA SER A 33 5.45 14.11 1.98
C SER A 33 4.59 12.87 2.21
N ARG A 34 3.83 12.42 1.20
CA ARG A 34 3.08 11.16 1.23
C ARG A 34 3.90 10.05 0.59
N LEU A 35 3.62 8.81 0.95
CA LEU A 35 4.33 7.66 0.37
C LEU A 35 4.05 7.57 -1.14
N ALA A 36 5.05 7.80 -1.97
CA ALA A 36 4.93 7.67 -3.43
C ALA A 36 5.20 6.23 -3.89
N SER A 37 6.23 5.62 -3.33
CA SER A 37 6.63 4.26 -3.66
C SER A 37 7.23 3.51 -2.48
N LEU A 38 7.06 2.19 -2.50
CA LEU A 38 7.59 1.25 -1.52
C LEU A 38 8.18 0.04 -2.27
N GLU A 39 9.43 -0.29 -1.98
CA GLU A 39 10.06 -1.55 -2.38
C GLU A 39 10.22 -2.44 -1.14
N GLN A 40 9.68 -3.66 -1.16
CA GLN A 40 9.80 -4.63 -0.07
C GLN A 40 9.63 -6.06 -0.59
N ASP A 41 10.54 -6.96 -0.20
CA ASP A 41 10.49 -8.40 -0.52
C ASP A 41 10.20 -8.75 -1.99
N GLY A 42 10.86 -8.03 -2.90
CA GLY A 42 10.73 -8.25 -4.35
C GLY A 42 9.48 -7.64 -4.98
N TRP A 43 8.70 -6.86 -4.23
CA TRP A 43 7.57 -6.11 -4.72
C TRP A 43 7.89 -4.62 -4.86
N GLN A 44 7.46 -4.04 -5.98
CA GLN A 44 7.36 -2.60 -6.17
C GLN A 44 5.91 -2.18 -5.98
N VAL A 45 5.66 -1.26 -5.05
CA VAL A 45 4.34 -0.71 -4.74
C VAL A 45 4.34 0.78 -5.09
N GLU A 46 3.36 1.21 -5.87
CA GLU A 46 3.19 2.60 -6.32
C GLU A 46 1.84 3.15 -5.84
N TYR A 47 1.89 4.27 -5.12
CA TYR A 47 0.72 4.95 -4.60
C TYR A 47 0.30 6.06 -5.57
N THR A 48 -0.40 5.64 -6.63
CA THR A 48 -0.69 6.49 -7.79
C THR A 48 -1.78 7.55 -7.56
N ARG A 49 -2.57 7.42 -6.48
CA ARG A 49 -3.60 8.40 -6.14
C ARG A 49 -3.91 8.39 -4.65
N TYR A 50 -4.07 9.59 -4.10
CA TYR A 50 -4.52 9.84 -2.75
C TYR A 50 -5.86 10.58 -2.77
N THR A 51 -6.65 10.38 -1.71
CA THR A 51 -7.91 11.09 -1.47
C THR A 51 -7.94 11.59 -0.04
N GLU A 52 -8.58 12.74 0.18
CA GLU A 52 -8.78 13.28 1.52
C GLU A 52 -10.12 12.78 2.09
N GLN A 53 -10.09 12.11 3.23
CA GLN A 53 -11.28 11.69 3.97
C GLN A 53 -11.12 12.02 5.44
N ASN A 54 -12.06 12.81 5.98
CA ASN A 54 -12.06 13.24 7.38
C ASN A 54 -10.74 13.91 7.84
N GLY A 55 -10.12 14.71 6.96
CA GLY A 55 -8.85 15.40 7.23
C GLY A 55 -7.59 14.52 7.10
N TYR A 56 -7.72 13.28 6.62
CA TYR A 56 -6.59 12.38 6.36
C TYR A 56 -6.41 12.15 4.87
N TRP A 57 -5.17 12.26 4.40
CA TRP A 57 -4.78 11.84 3.06
C TRP A 57 -4.52 10.34 3.04
N LEU A 58 -5.36 9.60 2.35
CA LEU A 58 -5.35 8.14 2.32
C LEU A 58 -5.16 7.63 0.89
N PRO A 59 -4.44 6.50 0.71
CA PRO A 59 -4.33 5.88 -0.60
C PRO A 59 -5.70 5.57 -1.21
N GLU A 60 -5.92 5.96 -2.46
CA GLU A 60 -7.12 5.65 -3.24
C GLU A 60 -6.82 4.63 -4.34
N ARG A 61 -5.63 4.70 -4.94
CA ARG A 61 -5.20 3.78 -6.00
C ARG A 61 -3.76 3.35 -5.82
N ILE A 62 -3.55 2.04 -5.74
CA ILE A 62 -2.25 1.41 -5.53
C ILE A 62 -1.99 0.42 -6.67
N LYS A 63 -0.79 0.45 -7.25
CA LYS A 63 -0.31 -0.57 -8.17
C LYS A 63 0.82 -1.34 -7.51
N MET A 64 0.83 -2.65 -7.68
CA MET A 64 1.83 -3.54 -7.10
C MET A 64 2.36 -4.45 -8.20
N HIS A 65 3.68 -4.46 -8.34
CA HIS A 65 4.40 -5.23 -9.33
C HIS A 65 5.28 -6.23 -8.61
N GLY A 66 4.91 -7.50 -8.71
CA GLY A 66 5.72 -8.63 -8.29
C GLY A 66 6.41 -9.27 -9.49
N GLN A 67 7.18 -10.32 -9.25
CA GLN A 67 7.95 -10.98 -10.31
C GLN A 67 7.09 -11.49 -11.48
N ASN A 68 5.90 -12.03 -11.18
CA ASN A 68 5.02 -12.67 -12.16
C ASN A 68 3.55 -12.23 -12.02
N LEU A 69 3.28 -11.19 -11.23
CA LEU A 69 1.93 -10.75 -10.90
C LEU A 69 1.89 -9.24 -10.72
N ASP A 70 0.99 -8.61 -11.47
CA ASP A 70 0.61 -7.22 -11.29
C ASP A 70 -0.78 -7.13 -10.64
N VAL A 71 -0.90 -6.28 -9.62
CA VAL A 71 -2.16 -6.06 -8.92
C VAL A 71 -2.45 -4.56 -8.88
N THR A 72 -3.69 -4.18 -9.17
CA THR A 72 -4.18 -2.83 -8.91
C THR A 72 -5.29 -2.87 -7.89
N VAL A 73 -5.16 -2.08 -6.83
CA VAL A 73 -6.17 -1.90 -5.79
C VAL A 73 -6.76 -0.49 -5.93
N VAL A 74 -8.08 -0.40 -5.90
CA VAL A 74 -8.83 0.86 -5.83
C VAL A 74 -9.68 0.85 -4.57
N LEU A 75 -9.33 1.73 -3.62
CA LEU A 75 -9.98 1.87 -2.32
C LEU A 75 -11.03 2.98 -2.45
N LYS A 76 -12.31 2.61 -2.32
CA LYS A 76 -13.42 3.56 -2.49
C LYS A 76 -13.79 4.25 -1.19
N GLU A 77 -13.78 3.51 -0.09
CA GLU A 77 -14.23 3.99 1.21
C GLU A 77 -13.23 3.60 2.28
N TRP A 78 -12.85 4.57 3.10
CA TRP A 78 -12.05 4.35 4.29
C TRP A 78 -12.92 4.44 5.53
N GLN A 79 -12.91 3.37 6.32
CA GLN A 79 -13.58 3.35 7.62
C GLN A 79 -12.51 3.21 8.70
N PRO A 80 -12.17 4.29 9.42
CA PRO A 80 -11.31 4.20 10.58
C PRO A 80 -11.89 3.20 11.57
N ARG A 81 -11.02 2.38 12.19
CA ARG A 81 -11.46 1.53 13.28
C ARG A 81 -12.00 2.43 14.40
N GLN A 82 -13.28 2.30 14.71
CA GLN A 82 -13.86 2.87 15.90
C GLN A 82 -13.28 2.13 17.10
N LEU A 83 -12.43 2.79 17.87
CA LEU A 83 -12.05 2.32 19.20
C LEU A 83 -13.16 2.82 20.15
N GLY A 84 -13.76 1.91 20.91
CA GLY A 84 -14.89 2.23 21.79
C GLY A 84 -14.58 3.33 22.80
N HIS A 85 -15.64 4.04 23.22
CA HIS A 85 -15.62 5.00 24.33
C HIS A 85 -15.30 4.33 25.67
#